data_AF-A0A5C7X9P2-F1
#
_entry.id   AF-A0A5C7X9P2-F1
#
_cell.length_a   1.000
_cell.length_b   1.000
_cell.length_c   1.000
_cell.angle_alpha   90.00
_cell.angle_beta   90.00
_cell.angle_gamma   90.00
#
_symmetry.space_group_name_H-M   'P 1'
#
loop_
_entity.id
_entity.type
_entity.pdbx_description
1 polymer ?
#
loop_
_entity_poly.entity_id
_entity_poly.type
_entity_poly.pdbx_seq_one_letter_code
_entity_poly.pdbx_strand_id
1 'polypeptide(L)'
;MSQPSYDSLLRKLHEDFGEHIPKNLDDIIRFNRDFLRLELASPEDMLTLQMPLIICNLKGKIAGGFIYKRNYPVFNKCTYFLIGRRVGSSLSSAVHTSPVIGYDRDNQVILTQSGSHYLINEFVAPDTFLLMNFCNRLHLEGLGSNYGVPSFVFHE
;
A
#
# COMPACT_ATOMS: atom_id res chain seq x y z
N MET A 1 28.40 -7.73 -44.94
CA MET A 1 28.40 -7.08 -43.62
C MET A 1 28.59 -8.18 -42.58
N SER A 2 29.71 -8.18 -41.85
CA SER A 2 30.00 -9.16 -40.80
C SER A 2 29.18 -8.85 -39.55
N GLN A 3 28.46 -9.83 -39.02
CA GLN A 3 27.75 -9.67 -37.74
C GLN A 3 28.75 -9.42 -36.61
N PRO A 4 28.47 -8.49 -35.68
CA PRO A 4 29.31 -8.27 -34.51
C PRO A 4 29.36 -9.56 -33.67
N SER A 5 30.54 -9.89 -33.14
CA SER A 5 30.69 -11.04 -32.26
C SER A 5 29.93 -10.79 -30.95
N TYR A 6 29.47 -11.87 -30.32
CA TYR A 6 28.78 -11.84 -29.03
C TYR A 6 29.57 -11.08 -27.96
N ASP A 7 30.89 -11.25 -27.92
CA ASP A 7 31.77 -10.54 -26.97
C ASP A 7 31.83 -9.03 -27.23
N SER A 8 31.72 -8.61 -28.50
CA SER A 8 31.67 -7.18 -28.83
C SER A 8 30.32 -6.56 -28.42
N LEU A 9 29.22 -7.33 -28.50
CA LEU A 9 27.92 -6.90 -28.03
C LEU A 9 27.87 -6.81 -26.50
N LEU A 10 28.46 -7.78 -25.80
CA LEU A 10 28.55 -7.75 -24.34
C LEU A 10 29.42 -6.60 -23.82
N ARG A 11 30.58 -6.33 -24.44
CA ARG A 11 31.39 -5.16 -24.07
C ARG A 11 30.63 -3.86 -24.27
N LYS A 12 29.95 -3.72 -25.40
CA LYS A 12 29.16 -2.52 -25.69
C LYS A 12 28.00 -2.35 -24.71
N LEU A 13 27.30 -3.43 -24.36
CA LEU A 13 26.29 -3.41 -23.29
C LEU A 13 26.88 -3.01 -21.93
N HIS A 14 28.08 -3.48 -21.61
CA HIS A 14 28.73 -3.18 -20.34
C HIS A 14 29.29 -1.75 -20.30
N GLU A 15 29.73 -1.20 -21.44
CA GLU A 15 30.15 0.19 -21.59
C GLU A 15 28.94 1.14 -21.57
N ASP A 16 27.84 0.77 -22.23
CA ASP A 16 26.63 1.60 -22.35
C ASP A 16 25.77 1.58 -21.06
N PHE A 17 25.82 0.51 -20.25
CA PHE A 17 24.96 0.35 -19.08
C PHE A 17 25.71 0.07 -17.77
N GLY A 18 27.03 -0.11 -17.78
CA GLY A 18 27.81 -0.51 -16.60
C GLY A 18 27.73 0.46 -15.43
N GLU A 19 27.49 1.74 -15.69
CA GLU A 19 27.26 2.76 -14.65
C GLU A 19 25.83 2.75 -14.09
N HIS A 20 24.88 2.16 -14.80
CA HIS A 20 23.46 2.08 -14.43
C HIS A 20 23.08 0.73 -13.81
N ILE A 21 23.96 -0.27 -13.88
CA ILE A 21 23.76 -1.56 -13.22
C ILE A 21 24.08 -1.41 -11.73
N PRO A 22 23.11 -1.68 -10.83
CA PRO A 22 23.35 -1.66 -9.40
C PRO A 22 24.52 -2.60 -9.03
N LYS A 23 25.49 -2.10 -8.27
CA LYS A 23 26.75 -2.83 -8.01
C LYS A 23 26.60 -3.85 -6.89
N ASN A 24 25.55 -3.73 -6.09
CA ASN A 24 25.23 -4.62 -5.00
C ASN A 24 23.72 -4.58 -4.69
N LEU A 25 23.28 -5.48 -3.81
CA LEU A 25 21.88 -5.57 -3.38
C LEU A 25 21.40 -4.32 -2.65
N ASP A 26 22.25 -3.63 -1.90
CA ASP A 26 21.87 -2.40 -1.18
C ASP A 26 21.60 -1.24 -2.14
N ASP A 27 22.34 -1.15 -3.25
CA ASP A 27 22.08 -0.17 -4.31
C ASP A 27 20.71 -0.43 -4.94
N ILE A 28 20.38 -1.69 -5.24
CA ILE A 28 19.05 -2.08 -5.72
C ILE A 28 17.99 -1.61 -4.71
N ILE A 29 18.17 -1.90 -3.42
CA ILE A 29 17.20 -1.54 -2.37
C ILE A 29 17.04 -0.01 -2.27
N ARG A 30 18.14 0.76 -2.32
CA ARG A 30 18.12 2.23 -2.27
C ARG A 30 17.44 2.84 -3.49
N PHE A 31 17.81 2.38 -4.70
CA PHE A 31 17.18 2.82 -5.94
C PHE A 31 15.69 2.50 -5.96
N ASN A 32 15.28 1.39 -5.33
CA ASN A 32 13.88 0.99 -5.31
C ASN A 32 13.02 1.70 -4.25
N ARG A 33 13.62 2.41 -3.30
CA ARG A 33 12.90 3.11 -2.22
C ARG A 33 12.05 4.27 -2.75
N ASP A 34 12.47 4.90 -3.85
CA ASP A 34 11.74 6.02 -4.47
C ASP A 34 10.59 5.57 -5.39
N PHE A 35 10.52 4.29 -5.74
CA PHE A 35 9.47 3.73 -6.62
C PHE A 35 8.18 3.37 -5.89
N LEU A 36 8.17 3.44 -4.56
CA LEU A 36 7.03 3.08 -3.74
C LEU A 36 6.67 4.25 -2.82
N ARG A 37 5.45 4.77 -2.96
CA ARG A 37 4.98 5.87 -2.12
C ARG A 37 3.77 5.45 -1.31
N LEU A 38 3.77 5.83 -0.04
CA LEU A 38 2.59 5.77 0.84
C LEU A 38 2.02 7.17 0.95
N GLU A 39 0.75 7.30 0.62
CA GLU A 39 0.03 8.56 0.68
C GLU A 39 -1.34 8.31 1.31
N LEU A 40 -1.89 9.30 1.99
CA LEU A 40 -3.32 9.25 2.36
C LEU A 40 -4.15 9.37 1.08
N ALA A 41 -5.30 8.68 1.04
CA ALA A 41 -6.24 8.88 -0.05
C ALA A 41 -6.79 10.31 0.00
N SER A 42 -6.68 11.03 -1.10
CA SER A 42 -7.24 12.37 -1.25
C SER A 42 -8.76 12.30 -1.51
N PRO A 43 -9.49 13.42 -1.42
CA PRO A 43 -10.89 13.46 -1.82
C PRO A 43 -11.12 12.98 -3.26
N GLU A 44 -10.21 13.28 -4.19
CA GLU A 44 -10.26 12.83 -5.57
C GLU A 44 -10.11 11.31 -5.67
N ASP A 45 -9.18 10.72 -4.91
CA ASP A 45 -9.02 9.26 -4.83
C ASP A 45 -10.33 8.61 -4.34
N MET A 46 -10.99 9.20 -3.34
CA MET A 46 -12.27 8.69 -2.81
C MET A 46 -13.39 8.73 -3.86
N LEU A 47 -13.40 9.75 -4.72
CA LEU A 47 -14.34 9.81 -5.85
C LEU A 47 -14.09 8.68 -6.86
N THR A 48 -12.83 8.28 -7.09
CA THR A 48 -12.52 7.16 -7.98
C THR A 48 -13.02 5.80 -7.46
N LEU A 49 -13.17 5.69 -6.14
CA LEU A 49 -13.72 4.51 -5.48
C LEU A 49 -15.26 4.53 -5.41
N GLN A 50 -15.91 5.67 -5.72
CA GLN A 50 -17.32 5.84 -5.45
C GLN A 50 -18.19 4.97 -6.36
N MET A 51 -19.00 4.10 -5.75
CA MET A 51 -20.00 3.29 -6.46
C MET A 51 -21.12 2.84 -5.53
N PRO A 52 -22.34 2.62 -6.05
CA PRO A 52 -23.41 2.00 -5.26
C PRO A 52 -23.04 0.55 -4.93
N LEU A 53 -23.22 0.15 -3.68
CA LEU A 53 -22.87 -1.21 -3.23
C LEU A 53 -24.09 -1.95 -2.68
N ILE A 54 -24.21 -3.23 -3.04
CA ILE A 54 -25.17 -4.15 -2.43
C ILE A 54 -24.43 -4.94 -1.34
N ILE A 55 -24.79 -4.71 -0.08
CA ILE A 55 -24.12 -5.34 1.06
C ILE A 55 -24.49 -6.83 1.13
N CYS A 56 -23.54 -7.71 0.82
CA CYS A 56 -23.76 -9.17 0.88
C CYS A 56 -22.87 -9.91 1.90
N ASN A 57 -21.74 -9.32 2.33
CA ASN A 57 -20.77 -9.98 3.21
C ASN A 57 -20.16 -8.98 4.20
N LEU A 58 -20.97 -8.54 5.16
CA LEU A 58 -20.57 -7.58 6.20
C LEU A 58 -19.62 -8.24 7.21
N LYS A 59 -18.39 -7.73 7.32
CA LYS A 59 -17.38 -8.23 8.27
C LYS A 59 -17.34 -7.48 9.59
N GLY A 60 -17.82 -6.24 9.61
CA GLY A 60 -17.91 -5.45 10.82
C GLY A 60 -18.11 -3.96 10.58
N LYS A 61 -18.06 -3.21 11.69
CA LYS A 61 -18.12 -1.75 11.72
C LYS A 61 -16.77 -1.19 12.16
N ILE A 62 -16.32 -0.15 11.47
CA ILE A 62 -15.11 0.60 11.75
C ILE A 62 -15.54 1.93 12.38
N ALA A 63 -15.13 2.15 13.62
CA ALA A 63 -15.50 3.34 14.40
C ALA A 63 -14.85 4.60 13.83
N GLY A 64 -13.59 4.49 13.41
CA GLY A 64 -12.84 5.55 12.74
C GLY A 64 -11.64 4.93 12.05
N GLY A 65 -11.34 5.38 10.84
CA GLY A 65 -10.21 4.91 10.05
C GLY A 65 -9.80 5.87 8.96
N PHE A 66 -8.80 5.49 8.19
CA PHE A 66 -8.36 6.23 7.02
C PHE A 66 -8.05 5.27 5.89
N ILE A 67 -8.20 5.76 4.67
CA ILE A 67 -7.73 5.06 3.48
C ILE A 67 -6.36 5.63 3.13
N TYR A 68 -5.43 4.73 2.87
CA TYR A 68 -4.13 5.07 2.33
C TYR A 68 -3.95 4.38 0.98
N LYS A 69 -3.12 4.96 0.13
CA LYS A 69 -2.76 4.39 -1.16
C LYS A 69 -1.29 3.98 -1.19
N ARG A 70 -1.06 2.81 -1.76
CA ARG A 70 0.24 2.33 -2.21
C ARG A 70 0.37 2.72 -3.67
N ASN A 71 1.22 3.71 -3.94
CA ASN A 71 1.46 4.22 -5.27
C ASN A 71 2.74 3.60 -5.85
N TYR A 72 2.62 3.11 -7.08
CA TYR A 72 3.67 2.48 -7.86
C TYR A 72 3.83 3.27 -9.17
N PRO A 73 4.56 4.41 -9.16
CA PRO A 73 4.60 5.32 -10.31
C PRO A 73 5.10 4.66 -11.60
N VAL A 74 6.07 3.75 -11.50
CA VAL A 74 6.66 3.03 -12.65
C VAL A 74 5.61 2.20 -13.39
N PHE A 75 4.62 1.67 -12.69
CA PHE A 75 3.56 0.84 -13.27
C PHE A 75 2.27 1.62 -13.51
N ASN A 76 2.27 2.93 -13.25
CA ASN A 76 1.08 3.77 -13.20
C ASN A 76 -0.07 3.09 -12.42
N LYS A 77 0.28 2.46 -11.29
CA LYS A 77 -0.65 1.65 -10.51
C LYS A 77 -0.80 2.22 -9.11
N CYS A 78 -2.04 2.31 -8.67
CA CYS A 78 -2.41 2.73 -7.33
C CYS A 78 -3.30 1.65 -6.70
N THR A 79 -3.04 1.32 -5.43
CA THR A 79 -3.88 0.38 -4.67
C THR A 79 -4.28 1.01 -3.34
N TYR A 80 -5.58 1.04 -3.06
CA TYR A 80 -6.14 1.63 -1.84
C TYR A 80 -6.36 0.58 -0.76
N PHE A 81 -6.20 0.95 0.50
CA PHE A 81 -6.39 0.07 1.65
C PHE A 81 -7.03 0.84 2.79
N LEU A 82 -7.94 0.20 3.52
CA LEU A 82 -8.52 0.76 4.74
C LEU A 82 -7.76 0.23 5.95
N ILE A 83 -7.42 1.14 6.85
CA ILE A 83 -7.07 0.79 8.23
C ILE A 83 -7.94 1.59 9.20
N GLY A 84 -8.42 0.95 10.24
CA GLY A 84 -9.24 1.62 11.24
C GLY A 84 -9.56 0.77 12.45
N ARG A 85 -10.16 1.40 13.46
CA ARG A 85 -10.55 0.71 14.69
C ARG A 85 -11.87 -0.01 14.52
N ARG A 86 -11.94 -1.26 14.92
CA ARG A 86 -13.21 -1.98 14.97
C ARG A 86 -14.06 -1.44 16.13
N VAL A 87 -15.36 -1.32 15.91
CA VAL A 87 -16.29 -1.01 17.02
C VAL A 87 -16.23 -2.14 18.06
N GLY A 88 -16.04 -1.78 19.32
CA GLY A 88 -16.01 -2.73 20.46
C GLY A 88 -14.70 -3.49 20.64
N SER A 89 -13.62 -3.13 19.94
CA SER A 89 -12.28 -3.70 20.16
C SER A 89 -11.42 -2.84 21.08
N SER A 90 -10.34 -3.42 21.61
CA SER A 90 -9.31 -2.65 22.33
C SER A 90 -8.67 -1.61 21.41
N LEU A 91 -8.09 -0.56 22.01
CA LEU A 91 -7.34 0.48 21.28
C LEU A 91 -6.19 -0.08 20.43
N SER A 92 -5.63 -1.23 20.83
CA SER A 92 -4.57 -1.94 20.13
C SER A 92 -5.03 -2.72 18.90
N SER A 93 -6.34 -2.97 18.75
CA SER A 93 -6.88 -3.78 17.67
C SER A 93 -7.34 -2.91 16.51
N ALA A 94 -6.47 -2.78 15.50
CA ALA A 94 -6.80 -2.18 14.22
C ALA A 94 -7.20 -3.26 13.20
N VAL A 95 -8.20 -2.95 12.38
CA VAL A 95 -8.51 -3.70 11.17
C VAL A 95 -7.68 -3.14 10.04
N HIS A 96 -6.94 -3.99 9.36
CA HIS A 96 -6.25 -3.68 8.12
C HIS A 96 -6.85 -4.56 7.01
N THR A 97 -7.40 -3.94 5.97
CA THR A 97 -8.17 -4.66 4.95
C THR A 97 -7.32 -5.15 3.79
N SER A 98 -7.87 -6.07 3.00
CA SER A 98 -7.45 -6.26 1.61
C SER A 98 -7.71 -4.98 0.79
N PRO A 99 -7.22 -4.88 -0.46
CA PRO A 99 -7.39 -3.69 -1.28
C PRO A 99 -8.85 -3.23 -1.36
N VAL A 100 -9.07 -1.94 -1.17
CA VAL A 100 -10.38 -1.30 -1.34
C VAL A 100 -10.62 -1.10 -2.84
N ILE A 101 -11.78 -1.57 -3.31
CA ILE A 101 -12.17 -1.49 -4.72
C ILE A 101 -13.49 -0.72 -4.92
N GLY A 102 -14.17 -0.36 -3.84
CA GLY A 102 -15.41 0.41 -3.91
C GLY A 102 -15.76 1.06 -2.57
N TYR A 103 -16.41 2.22 -2.66
CA TYR A 103 -16.95 2.97 -1.54
C TYR A 103 -18.34 3.49 -1.89
N ASP A 104 -19.34 3.06 -1.12
CA ASP A 104 -20.68 3.63 -1.15
C ASP A 104 -20.75 4.73 -0.10
N ARG A 105 -20.72 5.98 -0.56
CA ARG A 105 -20.73 7.16 0.31
C ARG A 105 -22.06 7.34 1.04
N ASP A 106 -23.17 7.03 0.38
CA ASP A 106 -24.50 7.29 0.95
C ASP A 106 -24.79 6.30 2.07
N ASN A 107 -24.33 5.06 1.92
CA ASN A 107 -24.48 4.01 2.93
C ASN A 107 -23.25 3.84 3.84
N GLN A 108 -22.17 4.59 3.59
CA GLN A 108 -20.89 4.49 4.29
C GLN A 108 -20.31 3.07 4.32
N VAL A 109 -20.27 2.42 3.16
CA VAL A 109 -19.80 1.04 3.01
C VAL A 109 -18.53 0.98 2.18
N ILE A 110 -17.52 0.28 2.67
CA ILE A 110 -16.30 -0.05 1.94
C ILE A 110 -16.39 -1.50 1.45
N LEU A 111 -16.18 -1.70 0.15
CA LEU A 111 -15.99 -3.00 -0.49
C LEU A 111 -14.50 -3.25 -0.73
N THR A 112 -14.04 -4.42 -0.32
CA THR A 112 -12.67 -4.86 -0.55
C THR A 112 -12.59 -5.94 -1.63
N GLN A 113 -11.40 -6.13 -2.22
CA GLN A 113 -11.13 -7.11 -3.25
C GLN A 113 -11.41 -8.55 -2.82
N SER A 114 -11.36 -8.84 -1.50
CA SER A 114 -11.76 -10.14 -0.95
C SER A 114 -13.28 -10.31 -0.82
N GLY A 115 -14.08 -9.40 -1.40
CA GLY A 115 -15.54 -9.40 -1.30
C GLY A 115 -16.08 -9.06 0.08
N SER A 116 -15.26 -8.47 0.96
CA SER A 116 -15.67 -8.10 2.31
C SER A 116 -16.23 -6.69 2.34
N HIS A 117 -17.31 -6.50 3.09
CA HIS A 117 -17.95 -5.21 3.30
C HIS A 117 -17.69 -4.73 4.72
N TYR A 118 -17.35 -3.45 4.87
CA TYR A 118 -17.16 -2.81 6.16
C TYR A 118 -18.01 -1.54 6.21
N LEU A 119 -18.78 -1.36 7.27
CA LEU A 119 -19.40 -0.08 7.56
C LEU A 119 -18.34 0.82 8.20
N ILE A 120 -18.23 2.06 7.74
CA ILE A 120 -17.33 3.06 8.34
C ILE A 120 -18.16 4.20 8.92
N ASN A 121 -17.95 4.52 10.19
CA ASN A 121 -18.69 5.63 10.80
C ASN A 121 -18.13 6.98 10.34
N GLU A 122 -16.81 7.11 10.32
CA GLU A 122 -16.11 8.33 9.93
C GLU A 122 -14.70 8.04 9.41
N PHE A 123 -14.23 8.91 8.51
CA PHE A 123 -12.82 9.00 8.17
C PHE A 123 -12.14 10.00 9.10
N VAL A 124 -11.07 9.56 9.76
CA VAL A 124 -10.34 10.35 10.75
C VAL A 124 -8.86 10.40 10.40
N ALA A 125 -8.18 11.44 10.87
CA ALA A 125 -6.73 11.51 10.77
C ALA A 125 -6.09 10.33 11.54
N PRO A 126 -4.98 9.77 11.05
CA PRO A 126 -4.29 8.68 11.71
C PRO A 126 -3.70 9.14 13.04
N ASP A 127 -4.09 8.51 14.14
CA ASP A 127 -3.41 8.71 15.43
C ASP A 127 -2.25 7.73 15.62
N THR A 128 -1.48 7.95 16.70
CA THR A 128 -0.28 7.18 17.02
C THR A 128 -0.52 5.68 17.07
N PHE A 129 -1.63 5.22 17.65
CA PHE A 129 -1.89 3.78 17.78
C PHE A 129 -2.24 3.13 16.44
N LEU A 130 -3.01 3.82 15.58
CA LEU A 130 -3.29 3.35 14.22
C LEU A 130 -2.03 3.37 13.35
N LEU A 131 -1.18 4.40 13.48
CA LEU A 131 0.11 4.47 12.77
C LEU A 131 1.06 3.34 13.20
N MET A 132 1.09 3.00 14.50
CA MET A 132 1.89 1.89 15.00
C MET A 132 1.40 0.55 14.43
N ASN A 133 0.08 0.32 14.45
CA ASN A 133 -0.52 -0.87 13.83
C ASN A 133 -0.22 -0.95 12.32
N PHE A 134 -0.31 0.18 11.63
CA PHE A 134 0.03 0.31 10.22
C PHE A 134 1.49 -0.09 9.94
N CYS A 135 2.43 0.45 10.72
CA CYS A 135 3.85 0.13 10.58
C CYS A 135 4.11 -1.36 10.83
N ASN A 136 3.56 -1.92 11.92
CA ASN A 136 3.69 -3.34 12.23
C ASN A 136 3.14 -4.21 11.08
N ARG A 137 1.97 -3.86 10.56
CA ARG A 137 1.35 -4.59 9.46
C ARG A 137 2.18 -4.57 8.18
N LEU A 138 2.77 -3.41 7.81
CA LEU A 138 3.64 -3.32 6.65
C LEU A 138 4.92 -4.17 6.81
N HIS A 139 5.49 -4.24 8.00
CA HIS A 139 6.64 -5.11 8.28
C HIS A 139 6.26 -6.59 8.23
N LEU A 140 5.10 -6.97 8.76
CA LEU A 140 4.58 -8.34 8.63
C LEU A 140 4.34 -8.76 7.17
N GLU A 141 4.00 -7.81 6.31
CA GLU A 141 3.87 -8.04 4.86
C GLU A 141 5.21 -8.02 4.11
N GLY A 142 6.34 -7.78 4.79
CA GLY A 142 7.67 -7.67 4.17
C GLY A 142 7.86 -6.38 3.35
N LEU A 143 6.98 -5.40 3.51
CA LEU A 143 6.98 -4.15 2.75
C LEU A 143 7.49 -2.95 3.56
N GLY A 144 7.63 -3.10 4.88
CA GLY A 144 7.94 -1.99 5.78
C GLY A 144 9.21 -1.23 5.40
N SER A 145 10.31 -1.97 5.21
CA SER A 145 11.60 -1.39 4.79
C SER A 145 11.52 -0.70 3.43
N ASN A 146 10.74 -1.26 2.49
CA ASN A 146 10.62 -0.73 1.13
C ASN A 146 9.93 0.65 1.11
N TYR A 147 9.00 0.87 2.04
CA TYR A 147 8.34 2.16 2.23
C TYR A 147 9.05 3.08 3.25
N GLY A 148 10.17 2.63 3.82
CA GLY A 148 10.90 3.38 4.83
C GLY A 148 10.12 3.60 6.13
N VAL A 149 9.13 2.76 6.45
CA VAL A 149 8.37 2.89 7.70
C VAL A 149 9.17 2.32 8.88
N PRO A 150 9.15 2.96 10.06
CA PRO A 150 9.88 2.49 11.22
C PRO A 150 9.39 1.09 11.65
N SER A 151 10.31 0.26 12.13
CA SER A 151 9.97 -1.01 12.76
C SER A 151 9.83 -0.82 14.26
N PHE A 152 8.72 -1.27 14.82
CA PHE A 152 8.48 -1.31 16.26
C PHE A 152 8.41 -2.77 16.67
N VAL A 153 9.34 -3.22 17.50
CA VAL A 153 9.27 -4.55 18.12
C VAL A 153 8.41 -4.41 19.37
N PHE A 154 7.23 -5.02 19.38
CA PHE A 154 6.45 -5.18 20.60
C PHE A 154 6.92 -6.43 21.31
N HIS A 155 7.37 -6.28 22.56
CA HIS A 155 7.35 -7.37 23.50
C HIS A 155 5.92 -7.42 24.04
N GLU A 156 5.14 -8.41 23.59
CA GLU A 156 3.89 -8.78 24.25
C GLU A 156 4.15 -9.38 25.63
#